data_AF-C7J9W2-F1
#
_entry.id   AF-C7J9W2-F1
#
_cell.length_a   1.000
_cell.length_b   1.000
_cell.length_c   1.000
_cell.angle_alpha   90.00
_cell.angle_beta   90.00
_cell.angle_gamma   90.00
#
_symmetry.space_group_name_H-M   'P 1'
#
loop_
_entity.id
_entity.type
_entity.pdbx_description
1 polymer ?
#
loop_
_entity_poly.entity_id
_entity_poly.type
_entity_poly.pdbx_seq_one_letter_code
_entity_poly.pdbx_strand_id
1 'polypeptide(L)' 'MVVKFGLVDAGAVELVADHIVCEEGKPISPEAAQTLRLLGMQMATFRLYLVCRWSSDDFEVYKEGLAQLRAEADDSS' A
#
# COMPACT_ATOMS: atom_id res chain seq x y z
N MET A 1 1.42 -10.66 7.31
CA MET A 1 -0.04 -10.86 7.25
C MET A 1 -0.34 -12.30 6.90
N VAL A 2 -1.00 -13.00 7.81
CA VAL A 2 -1.45 -14.38 7.62
C VAL A 2 -2.90 -14.31 7.14
N VAL A 3 -3.18 -14.89 5.98
CA VAL A 3 -4.53 -15.04 5.45
C VAL A 3 -4.89 -16.51 5.45
N LYS A 4 -6.09 -16.83 5.91
CA LYS A 4 -6.56 -18.19 6.06
C LYS A 4 -7.58 -18.47 4.95
N PHE A 5 -7.30 -19.46 4.10
CA PHE A 5 -8.17 -19.88 2.99
C PHE A 5 -8.41 -21.39 3.07
N GLY A 6 -9.62 -21.86 2.81
CA GLY A 6 -9.98 -23.29 2.79
C GLY A 6 -11.08 -23.60 1.77
N LEU A 7 -11.04 -24.79 1.16
CA LEU A 7 -12.06 -25.30 0.24
C LEU A 7 -13.09 -26.15 1.01
N VAL A 8 -14.35 -26.14 0.57
CA VAL A 8 -15.44 -26.95 1.15
C VAL A 8 -16.15 -27.80 0.11
N ASP A 9 -16.36 -29.07 0.47
CA ASP A 9 -17.38 -29.95 -0.09
C ASP A 9 -18.77 -29.42 0.31
N ALA A 10 -19.54 -28.91 -0.66
CA ALA A 10 -20.88 -28.29 -0.55
C ALA A 10 -20.96 -26.75 -0.74
N GLY A 11 -19.95 -26.11 -1.34
CA GLY A 11 -20.12 -24.81 -1.99
C GLY A 11 -20.06 -23.56 -1.09
N ALA A 12 -19.75 -23.71 0.19
CA ALA A 12 -19.55 -22.59 1.13
C ALA A 12 -18.13 -22.62 1.70
N VAL A 13 -17.27 -21.67 1.34
CA VAL A 13 -15.83 -21.61 1.70
C VAL A 13 -15.64 -21.55 3.23
N GLU A 14 -15.18 -22.64 3.86
CA GLU A 14 -14.73 -22.69 5.27
C GLU A 14 -13.28 -23.19 5.42
N LEU A 15 -12.63 -22.80 6.53
CA LEU A 15 -11.17 -22.69 6.72
C LEU A 15 -10.46 -24.02 7.10
N VAL A 16 -9.36 -24.39 6.40
CA VAL A 16 -8.55 -25.59 6.72
C VAL A 16 -7.07 -25.30 7.01
N ALA A 17 -6.45 -24.23 6.49
CA ALA A 17 -5.04 -23.91 6.79
C ALA A 17 -4.68 -22.40 6.72
N ASP A 18 -3.66 -22.00 7.48
CA ASP A 18 -3.10 -20.65 7.52
C ASP A 18 -2.04 -20.45 6.43
N HIS A 19 -2.12 -19.37 5.63
CA HIS A 19 -1.15 -19.03 4.59
C HIS A 19 -0.56 -17.62 4.82
N ILE A 20 0.77 -17.51 4.85
CA ILE A 20 1.45 -16.21 5.01
C ILE A 20 1.54 -15.53 3.64
N VAL A 21 0.80 -14.43 3.45
CA VAL A 21 0.69 -13.73 2.14
C VAL A 21 1.80 -12.70 1.93
N CYS A 22 2.12 -11.93 2.97
CA CYS A 22 3.18 -10.91 2.91
C CYS A 22 3.76 -10.67 4.30
N GLU A 23 5.00 -10.18 4.40
CA GLU A 23 5.65 -9.80 5.66
C GLU A 23 5.93 -8.30 5.67
N GLU A 24 5.97 -7.71 6.86
CA GLU A 24 6.28 -6.28 7.01
C GLU A 24 7.71 -5.99 6.53
N GLY A 25 7.87 -4.93 5.75
CA GLY A 25 9.17 -4.51 5.20
C GLY A 25 9.63 -5.27 3.96
N LYS A 26 8.91 -6.30 3.49
CA LYS A 26 9.21 -6.98 2.21
C LYS A 26 8.30 -6.47 1.09
N PRO A 27 8.82 -6.33 -0.16
CA PRO A 27 7.98 -6.01 -1.30
C PRO A 27 6.92 -7.09 -1.50
N ILE A 28 5.68 -6.66 -1.69
CA ILE A 28 4.53 -7.55 -1.88
C ILE A 28 4.57 -8.09 -3.32
N SER A 29 4.46 -9.41 -3.49
CA SER A 29 4.32 -10.01 -4.82
C SER A 29 2.98 -9.63 -5.47
N PRO A 30 2.87 -9.56 -6.80
CA PRO A 30 1.62 -9.21 -7.47
C PRO A 30 0.47 -10.18 -7.10
N GLU A 31 0.76 -11.48 -6.90
CA GLU A 31 -0.21 -12.47 -6.46
C GLU A 31 -0.71 -12.21 -5.02
N ALA A 32 0.21 -11.84 -4.12
CA ALA A 32 -0.13 -11.45 -2.76
C ALA A 32 -1.00 -10.18 -2.76
N ALA A 33 -0.66 -9.18 -3.57
CA ALA A 33 -1.45 -7.95 -3.72
C ALA A 33 -2.87 -8.22 -4.24
N GLN A 34 -3.02 -9.14 -5.20
CA GLN A 34 -4.32 -9.53 -5.73
C GLN A 34 -5.17 -10.26 -4.68
N THR A 35 -4.54 -11.13 -3.89
CA THR A 35 -5.16 -11.83 -2.76
C THR A 35 -5.68 -10.84 -1.71
N LEU A 36 -4.84 -9.88 -1.31
CA LEU A 36 -5.21 -8.79 -0.39
C LEU A 36 -6.40 -7.98 -0.89
N ARG A 37 -6.41 -7.67 -2.20
CA ARG A 37 -7.49 -6.93 -2.86
C ARG A 37 -8.81 -7.71 -2.85
N LEU A 38 -8.79 -9.02 -3.10
CA LEU A 38 -9.99 -9.87 -3.06
C LEU A 38 -10.60 -9.94 -1.66
N LEU A 39 -9.78 -9.83 -0.62
CA LEU A 39 -10.21 -9.82 0.78
C LEU A 39 -10.65 -8.44 1.27
N GLY A 40 -10.54 -7.40 0.44
CA GLY A 40 -10.84 -6.01 0.82
C GLY A 40 -9.82 -5.40 1.81
N MET A 41 -8.63 -5.99 1.96
CA MET A 41 -7.60 -5.48 2.86
C MET A 41 -6.67 -4.51 2.15
N GLN A 42 -6.61 -3.27 2.63
CA GLN A 42 -5.76 -2.22 2.07
C GLN A 42 -4.44 -2.13 2.85
N MET A 43 -3.37 -2.67 2.28
CA MET A 43 -2.03 -2.71 2.90
C MET A 43 -1.19 -1.46 2.61
N ALA A 44 -1.63 -0.58 1.72
CA ALA A 44 -0.92 0.63 1.34
C ALA A 44 -1.80 1.86 1.62
N THR A 45 -1.26 2.83 2.34
CA THR A 45 -1.92 4.12 2.52
C THR A 45 -1.47 5.05 1.40
N PHE A 46 -2.40 5.47 0.55
CA PHE A 46 -2.12 6.53 -0.41
C PHE A 46 -2.05 7.87 0.34
N ARG A 47 -0.94 8.60 0.19
CA ARG A 47 -0.75 9.94 0.75
C ARG A 47 -0.35 10.89 -0.37
N LEU A 48 -0.95 12.07 -0.38
CA LEU A 48 -0.62 13.14 -1.31
C LEU A 48 0.00 14.30 -0.53
N TYR A 49 1.18 14.75 -0.95
CA TYR A 49 1.81 15.93 -0.39
C TYR A 49 1.99 16.98 -1.48
N LEU A 50 1.29 18.12 -1.37
CA LEU A 50 1.50 19.25 -2.27
C LEU A 50 2.86 19.86 -1.99
N VAL A 51 3.70 20.05 -3.02
CA VAL A 51 5.03 20.64 -2.89
C VAL A 51 4.98 22.13 -3.19
N CYS A 52 4.29 22.52 -4.26
CA CYS A 52 4.08 23.92 -4.60
C CYS A 52 2.80 24.10 -5.41
N ARG A 53 2.33 25.34 -5.45
CA ARG A 53 1.27 25.79 -6.34
C ARG A 53 1.76 27.04 -7.04
N TRP A 54 1.62 27.05 -8.36
CA TRP A 54 1.79 28.25 -9.16
C TRP A 54 0.43 28.76 -9.62
N SER A 55 0.27 30.07 -9.58
CA SER A 55 -0.83 30.82 -10.17
C SER A 55 -0.26 32.05 -10.89
N SER A 56 -1.04 32.68 -11.75
CA SER A 56 -0.55 33.82 -12.56
C SER A 56 0.01 34.98 -11.72
N ASP A 57 -0.48 35.13 -10.49
CA ASP A 57 -0.09 36.23 -9.59
C ASP A 57 0.93 35.78 -8.54
N ASP A 58 0.90 34.51 -8.12
CA ASP A 58 1.68 34.04 -6.97
C ASP A 58 2.21 32.60 -7.14
N PHE A 59 3.39 32.36 -6.55
CA PHE A 59 3.98 31.05 -6.37
C PHE A 59 4.14 30.75 -4.88
N GLU A 60 3.53 29.64 -4.44
CA GLU A 60 3.57 29.20 -3.05
C GLU A 60 4.22 27.82 -2.95
N VAL A 61 5.15 27.67 -2.00
CA VAL A 61 5.81 26.39 -1.69
C VAL A 61 5.33 25.89 -0.34
N TYR A 62 4.84 24.66 -0.32
CA TYR A 62 4.38 23.99 0.88
C TYR A 62 5.55 23.24 1.54
N LYS A 63 5.89 23.64 2.77
CA LYS A 63 7.04 23.09 3.50
C LYS A 63 6.95 21.58 3.73
N GLU A 64 5.74 21.07 3.98
CA GLU A 64 5.50 19.66 4.25
C GLU A 64 5.77 18.78 3.02
N GLY A 65 5.20 19.10 1.86
CA GLY A 65 5.49 18.35 0.64
C GLY A 65 6.92 18.52 0.15
N LEU A 66 7.53 19.69 0.36
CA LEU A 66 8.95 19.87 0.06
C LEU A 66 9.85 19.01 0.95
N ALA A 67 9.53 18.87 2.24
CA ALA A 67 10.26 17.99 3.14
C ALA A 67 10.13 16.52 2.73
N GLN A 68 8.93 16.09 2.35
CA GLN A 68 8.69 14.72 1.87
C GLN A 68 9.46 14.41 0.59
N LEU A 69 9.42 15.33 -0.39
CA LEU A 69 10.15 15.18 -1.65
C LEU A 69 11.67 15.05 -1.44
N ARG A 70 12.22 15.74 -0.43
CA ARG A 70 13.64 15.64 -0.08
C ARG A 70 13.98 14.30 0.58
N ALA A 71 13.12 13.84 1.49
CA ALA A 71 13.32 12.54 2.16
C ALA A 71 13.33 11.36 1.17
N GLU A 72 12.54 11.43 0.09
CA GLU A 72 12.50 10.41 -0.96
C GLU A 72 13.77 10.39 -1.84
N ALA A 73 14.45 11.52 -1.99
CA ALA A 73 15.69 11.61 -2.77
C ALA A 73 16.89 10.96 -2.05
N ASP A 74 16.87 10.92 -0.72
CA ASP A 74 17.97 10.40 0.10
C ASP A 74 17.91 8.87 0.31
N ASP A 75 16.75 8.23 0.14
CA ASP A 75 16.57 6.76 0.25
C ASP A 75 16.95 6.00 -1.04
N SER A 76 17.31 6.73 -2.10
CA SER A 76 17.69 6.17 -3.41
C SER A 76 19.21 5.98 -3.60
N SER A 77 20.03 6.08 -2.52
CA SER A 77 21.50 5.94 -2.57
C SER A 77 22.04 4.74 -1.77
#